data_AF-A0A7S1CGT1-F1
#
_entry.id   AF-A0A7S1CGT1-F1
#
_cell.length_a   1.000
_cell.length_b   1.000
_cell.length_c   1.000
_cell.angle_alpha   90.00
_cell.angle_beta   90.00
_cell.angle_gamma   90.00
#
_symmetry.space_group_name_H-M   'P 1'
#
loop_
_entity.id
_entity.type
_entity.pdbx_description
1 polymer ?
#
loop_
_entity_poly.entity_id
_entity_poly.type
_entity_poly.pdbx_seq_one_letter_code
_entity_poly.pdbx_strand_id
1 'polypeptide(L)'
;VAHTLEGVEWAHKEGLVEHAADIAAEYVKYRNTRALRIAVIGPPAAGKTATARELAKRYYLTHVSVKEEIDRAAAGDDDLAAAVALALTVDKKAGTTGRLNARLLGKVVRRA
;
A
#
# COMPACT_ATOMS: atom_id res chain seq x y z
N VAL A 1 9.33 -38.48 -31.24
CA VAL A 1 10.36 -37.44 -31.43
C VAL A 1 9.78 -36.16 -30.87
N ALA A 2 10.29 -35.69 -29.73
CA ALA A 2 9.74 -34.49 -29.08
C ALA A 2 9.97 -33.28 -29.98
N HIS A 3 8.89 -32.71 -30.54
CA HIS A 3 8.94 -31.48 -31.31
C HIS A 3 9.15 -30.31 -30.34
N THR A 4 10.39 -30.14 -29.90
CA THR A 4 10.80 -28.97 -29.13
C THR A 4 11.20 -27.91 -30.14
N LEU A 5 10.58 -26.72 -30.07
CA LEU A 5 10.93 -25.57 -30.91
C LEU A 5 12.44 -25.31 -30.78
N GLU A 6 13.17 -25.34 -31.89
CA GLU A 6 14.62 -25.17 -31.90
C GLU A 6 14.98 -23.81 -31.27
N GLY A 7 15.81 -23.84 -30.22
CA GLY A 7 16.29 -22.65 -29.52
C GLY A 7 15.48 -22.21 -28.30
N VAL A 8 14.41 -22.93 -27.90
CA VAL A 8 13.66 -22.65 -26.66
C VAL A 8 13.95 -23.71 -25.61
N GLU A 9 14.81 -23.39 -24.64
CA GLU A 9 14.97 -24.22 -23.45
C GLU A 9 13.75 -24.08 -22.53
N TRP A 10 13.09 -25.20 -22.27
CA TRP A 10 12.00 -25.25 -21.30
C TRP A 10 12.54 -25.09 -19.88
N ALA A 11 12.22 -23.95 -19.25
CA ALA A 11 12.66 -23.62 -17.89
C ALA A 11 12.01 -24.49 -16.81
N HIS A 12 10.74 -24.86 -16.99
CA HIS A 12 9.93 -25.55 -15.97
C HIS A 12 9.33 -26.86 -16.53
N LYS A 13 10.16 -27.90 -16.63
CA LYS A 13 9.77 -29.22 -17.17
C LYS A 13 8.96 -30.07 -16.18
N GLU A 14 8.99 -29.72 -14.90
CA GLU A 14 8.36 -30.47 -13.80
C GLU A 14 6.86 -30.18 -13.66
N GLY A 15 6.34 -29.17 -14.36
CA GLY A 15 4.91 -28.83 -14.42
C GLY A 15 4.60 -27.40 -14.01
N LEU A 16 3.37 -26.95 -14.30
CA LEU A 16 2.93 -25.58 -14.02
C LEU A 16 2.69 -25.34 -12.53
N VAL A 17 2.20 -26.35 -11.81
CA VAL A 17 1.76 -26.20 -10.40
C VAL A 17 2.97 -26.10 -9.48
N GLU A 18 3.99 -26.90 -9.78
CA GLU A 18 5.27 -27.04 -9.12
C GLU A 18 6.06 -25.73 -9.16
N HIS A 19 5.84 -24.92 -10.22
CA HIS A 19 6.52 -23.65 -10.45
C HIS A 19 5.57 -22.44 -10.51
N ALA A 20 4.36 -22.56 -9.97
CA ALA A 20 3.35 -21.50 -10.06
C ALA A 20 3.84 -20.16 -9.47
N ALA A 21 4.66 -20.20 -8.42
CA ALA A 21 5.23 -19.00 -7.80
C ALA A 21 6.25 -18.28 -8.72
N ASP A 22 7.11 -19.04 -9.38
CA ASP A 22 8.14 -18.50 -10.29
C ASP A 22 7.48 -17.86 -11.52
N ILE A 23 6.46 -18.54 -12.07
CA ILE A 23 5.67 -18.06 -13.21
C ILE A 23 4.89 -16.80 -12.82
N ALA A 24 4.30 -16.77 -11.61
CA ALA A 24 3.64 -15.56 -11.12
C ALA A 24 4.63 -14.39 -10.97
N ALA A 25 5.84 -14.64 -10.46
CA ALA A 25 6.87 -13.61 -10.33
C ALA A 25 7.34 -13.09 -11.70
N GLU A 26 7.56 -13.99 -12.67
CA GLU A 26 7.89 -13.64 -14.05
C GLU A 26 6.77 -12.81 -14.68
N TYR A 27 5.52 -13.24 -14.52
CA TYR A 27 4.35 -12.54 -15.05
C TYR A 27 4.25 -11.12 -14.47
N VAL A 28 4.38 -10.97 -13.15
CA VAL A 28 4.36 -9.67 -12.48
C VAL A 28 5.51 -8.78 -12.98
N LYS A 29 6.70 -9.35 -13.18
CA LYS A 29 7.88 -8.65 -13.69
C LYS A 29 7.67 -8.16 -15.12
N TYR A 30 7.23 -9.03 -16.04
CA TYR A 30 7.02 -8.69 -17.45
C TYR A 30 5.85 -7.74 -17.68
N ARG A 31 4.74 -7.97 -16.96
CA ARG A 31 3.53 -7.13 -17.06
C ARG A 31 3.62 -5.88 -16.19
N ASN A 32 4.71 -5.71 -15.43
CA ASN A 32 4.94 -4.61 -14.51
C ASN A 32 3.73 -4.35 -13.60
N THR A 33 3.11 -5.43 -13.11
CA THR A 33 1.87 -5.38 -12.31
C THR A 33 2.21 -4.97 -10.88
N ARG A 34 2.61 -3.70 -10.71
CA ARG A 34 2.88 -3.10 -9.41
C ARG A 34 1.59 -2.69 -8.74
N ALA A 35 1.56 -2.77 -7.41
CA ALA A 35 0.44 -2.27 -6.62
C ALA A 35 0.18 -0.78 -6.93
N LEU A 36 -1.05 -0.46 -7.32
CA LEU A 36 -1.46 0.90 -7.63
C LEU A 36 -1.63 1.70 -6.33
N ARG A 37 -0.82 2.75 -6.14
CA ARG A 37 -0.89 3.65 -4.98
C ARG A 37 -1.30 5.04 -5.46
N ILE A 38 -2.46 5.51 -5.02
CA ILE A 38 -3.02 6.81 -5.42
C ILE A 38 -3.08 7.73 -4.21
N ALA A 39 -2.59 8.96 -4.35
CA ALA A 39 -2.73 10.02 -3.36
C ALA A 39 -3.61 11.14 -3.91
N VAL A 40 -4.72 11.45 -3.24
CA VAL A 40 -5.61 12.56 -3.61
C VAL A 40 -5.23 13.81 -2.81
N ILE A 41 -4.69 14.81 -3.50
CA ILE A 41 -4.12 16.03 -2.89
C ILE A 41 -4.96 17.25 -3.28
N GLY A 42 -5.03 18.26 -2.40
CA GLY A 42 -5.72 19.52 -2.68
C GLY A 42 -6.16 20.29 -1.44
N PRO A 43 -6.82 21.45 -1.59
CA PRO A 43 -7.19 22.36 -0.50
C PRO A 43 -8.32 21.78 0.39
N PRO A 44 -8.39 22.15 1.69
CA PRO A 44 -9.40 21.62 2.61
C PRO A 44 -10.83 21.85 2.07
N ALA A 45 -11.76 20.97 2.43
CA ALA A 45 -13.15 20.95 1.96
C ALA A 45 -13.40 20.73 0.44
N ALA A 46 -12.37 20.54 -0.39
CA ALA A 46 -12.52 20.23 -1.82
C ALA A 46 -13.10 18.82 -2.16
N GLY A 47 -13.71 18.13 -1.21
CA GLY A 47 -14.34 16.81 -1.46
C GLY A 47 -13.37 15.63 -1.68
N LYS A 48 -12.07 15.80 -1.43
CA LYS A 48 -11.03 14.77 -1.67
C LYS A 48 -11.37 13.39 -1.10
N THR A 49 -11.92 13.34 0.11
CA THR A 49 -12.32 12.08 0.76
C THR A 49 -13.46 11.39 0.02
N ALA A 50 -14.40 12.13 -0.56
CA ALA A 50 -15.48 11.57 -1.35
C ALA A 50 -14.93 10.95 -2.64
N THR A 51 -14.06 11.67 -3.36
CA THR A 51 -13.40 11.17 -4.58
C THR A 51 -12.52 9.95 -4.29
N ALA A 52 -11.75 9.97 -3.19
CA ALA A 52 -10.89 8.85 -2.81
C ALA A 52 -11.70 7.58 -2.50
N ARG A 53 -12.85 7.71 -1.82
CA ARG A 53 -13.74 6.57 -1.55
C ARG A 53 -14.35 5.99 -2.82
N GLU A 54 -14.75 6.84 -3.77
CA GLU A 54 -15.32 6.38 -5.03
C GLU A 54 -14.27 5.67 -5.91
N LEU A 55 -13.05 6.23 -5.98
CA LEU A 55 -11.91 5.58 -6.64
C LEU A 55 -11.60 4.22 -6.03
N ALA A 56 -11.58 4.13 -4.70
CA ALA A 56 -11.33 2.88 -3.99
C ALA A 56 -12.37 1.81 -4.33
N LYS A 57 -13.65 2.16 -4.37
CA LYS A 57 -14.73 1.24 -4.78
C LYS A 57 -14.60 0.79 -6.23
N ARG A 58 -14.35 1.73 -7.15
CA ARG A 58 -14.31 1.45 -8.59
C ARG A 58 -13.15 0.55 -9.00
N TYR A 59 -12.00 0.69 -8.34
CA TYR A 59 -10.80 -0.07 -8.64
C TYR A 59 -10.51 -1.18 -7.62
N TYR A 60 -11.46 -1.47 -6.71
CA TYR A 60 -11.31 -2.46 -5.64
C TYR A 60 -10.02 -2.25 -4.82
N LEU A 61 -9.67 -0.99 -4.57
CA LEU A 61 -8.49 -0.61 -3.79
C LEU A 61 -8.86 -0.41 -2.32
N THR A 62 -7.91 -0.64 -1.43
CA THR A 62 -8.06 -0.31 -0.01
C THR A 62 -8.09 1.22 0.17
N HIS A 63 -9.18 1.74 0.72
CA HIS A 63 -9.28 3.16 1.07
C HIS A 63 -8.51 3.43 2.37
N VAL A 64 -7.40 4.17 2.27
CA VAL A 64 -6.59 4.57 3.43
C VAL A 64 -6.85 6.04 3.76
N SER A 65 -7.47 6.28 4.91
CA SER A 65 -7.66 7.63 5.47
C SER A 65 -6.55 7.92 6.49
N VAL A 66 -5.91 9.08 6.38
CA VAL A 66 -4.82 9.48 7.28
C VAL A 66 -5.25 9.45 8.74
N LYS A 67 -6.46 9.91 9.06
CA LYS A 67 -6.97 9.92 10.44
C LYS A 67 -7.16 8.50 10.99
N GLU A 68 -7.84 7.65 10.23
CA GLU A 68 -8.12 6.27 10.63
C GLU A 68 -6.83 5.46 10.79
N GLU A 69 -5.85 5.70 9.92
CA GLU A 69 -4.56 5.02 10.01
C GLU A 69 -3.72 5.48 11.21
N ILE A 70 -3.78 6.78 11.55
CA ILE A 70 -3.12 7.30 12.75
C ILE A 70 -3.77 6.72 14.00
N ASP A 71 -5.10 6.68 14.07
CA ASP A 71 -5.83 6.12 15.20
C ASP A 71 -5.54 4.61 15.35
N ARG A 72 -5.49 3.86 14.23
CA ARG A 72 -5.10 2.45 14.22
C ARG A 72 -3.66 2.24 14.67
N ALA A 73 -2.72 3.06 14.18
CA ALA A 73 -1.32 2.97 14.55
C ALA A 73 -1.07 3.34 16.01
N ALA A 74 -1.87 4.23 16.59
CA ALA A 74 -1.82 4.60 18.00
C ALA A 74 -2.37 3.51 18.94
N ALA A 75 -3.24 2.64 18.44
CA ALA A 75 -3.84 1.53 19.21
C ALA A 75 -2.99 0.25 19.23
N GLY A 76 -1.89 0.19 18.48
CA GLY A 76 -0.96 -0.95 18.50
C GLY A 76 0.02 -0.88 19.67
N ASP A 77 0.74 -1.99 19.89
CA ASP A 77 1.73 -2.14 20.98
C ASP A 77 3.20 -1.94 20.52
N ASP A 78 3.41 -1.43 19.30
CA ASP A 78 4.75 -1.30 18.70
C ASP A 78 5.47 -0.01 19.14
N ASP A 79 6.80 0.04 19.00
CA ASP A 79 7.64 1.24 19.22
C ASP A 79 7.14 2.48 18.44
N LEU A 80 6.50 2.26 17.28
CA LEU A 80 5.90 3.32 16.49
C LEU A 80 4.65 3.92 17.16
N ALA A 81 3.87 3.11 17.88
CA ALA A 81 2.67 3.56 18.57
C ALA A 81 3.02 4.57 19.67
N ALA A 82 4.11 4.33 20.42
CA ALA A 82 4.64 5.27 21.40
C ALA A 82 5.06 6.60 20.76
N ALA A 83 5.73 6.55 19.61
CA ALA A 83 6.14 7.74 18.86
C ALA A 83 4.94 8.52 18.29
N VAL A 84 3.90 7.83 17.80
CA VAL A 84 2.66 8.44 17.31
C VAL A 84 1.87 9.07 18.47
N ALA A 85 1.75 8.38 19.61
CA ALA A 85 1.08 8.90 20.79
C ALA A 85 1.75 10.19 21.30
N LEU A 86 3.08 10.23 21.37
CA LEU A 86 3.81 11.43 21.75
C LEU A 86 3.54 12.58 20.77
N ALA A 87 3.61 12.33 19.47
CA ALA A 87 3.35 13.35 18.46
C ALA A 87 1.92 13.92 18.54
N LEU A 88 0.93 13.08 18.84
CA LEU A 88 -0.46 13.50 19.01
C LEU A 88 -0.67 14.39 20.25
N THR A 89 0.10 14.19 21.33
CA THR A 89 0.01 15.07 22.52
C THR A 89 0.52 16.48 22.24
N VAL A 90 1.51 16.63 21.36
CA VAL A 90 2.08 17.93 20.96
C VAL A 90 1.07 18.72 20.12
N ASP A 91 0.36 18.06 19.22
CA ASP A 91 -0.66 18.68 18.36
C ASP A 91 -1.90 19.17 19.14
N LYS A 92 -2.32 18.45 20.19
CA LYS A 92 -3.45 18.87 21.04
C LYS A 92 -3.22 20.25 21.69
N LYS A 93 -1.97 20.61 21.99
CA LYS A 93 -1.62 21.95 22.52
C LYS A 93 -1.66 23.06 21.45
N ALA A 94 -1.51 22.70 20.18
CA ALA A 94 -1.45 23.64 19.06
C ALA A 94 -2.80 23.83 18.34
N GLY A 95 -3.89 23.22 18.83
CA GLY A 95 -5.24 23.37 18.28
C GLY A 95 -5.42 22.82 16.84
N THR A 96 -4.40 22.16 16.29
CA THR A 96 -4.39 21.64 14.92
C THR A 96 -4.48 20.12 14.96
N THR A 97 -5.54 19.55 14.39
CA THR A 97 -5.82 18.12 14.48
C THR A 97 -4.91 17.29 13.55
N GLY A 98 -4.12 16.39 14.13
CA GLY A 98 -3.64 15.15 13.48
C GLY A 98 -2.51 15.29 12.45
N ARG A 99 -1.54 16.18 12.66
CA ARG A 99 -0.39 16.35 11.78
C ARG A 99 0.83 15.59 12.31
N LEU A 100 1.02 14.37 11.80
CA LEU A 100 2.32 13.71 11.95
C LEU A 100 3.37 14.39 11.08
N ASN A 101 4.63 14.35 11.54
CA ASN A 101 5.75 14.72 10.68
C ASN A 101 5.79 13.80 9.44
N ALA A 102 6.33 14.28 8.32
CA ALA A 102 6.32 13.55 7.05
C ALA A 102 6.99 12.16 7.15
N ARG A 103 8.00 12.03 8.03
CA ARG A 103 8.74 10.78 8.24
C ARG A 103 7.91 9.72 8.95
N LEU A 104 7.17 10.08 9.99
CA LEU A 104 6.28 9.20 10.74
C LEU A 104 5.03 8.87 9.91
N LEU A 105 4.43 9.86 9.24
CA LEU A 105 3.31 9.63 8.34
C LEU A 105 3.67 8.62 7.26
N GLY A 106 4.85 8.75 6.65
CA GLY A 106 5.33 7.80 5.66
C GLY A 106 5.55 6.38 6.22
N LYS A 107 5.94 6.24 7.50
CA LYS A 107 6.04 4.92 8.15
C LYS A 107 4.66 4.30 8.39
N VAL A 108 3.70 5.10 8.85
CA VAL A 108 2.32 4.69 9.10
C VAL A 108 1.64 4.25 7.80
N VAL A 109 1.71 5.06 6.74
CA VAL A 109 1.07 4.76 5.43
C VAL A 109 1.71 3.58 4.68
N ARG A 110 2.96 3.21 5.00
CA ARG A 110 3.60 2.02 4.41
C ARG A 110 3.12 0.69 5.00
N ARG A 111 2.45 0.72 6.16
CA ARG A 111 1.90 -0.47 6.83
C ARG A 111 0.51 -0.85 6.30
N ALA A 112 -0.25 0.15 5.83
CA ALA A 112 -1.56 0.00 5.19
C ALA A 112 -1.42 -0.53 3.76
#